data_AF-A0AAU2VVY3-F1
#
_entry.id   AF-A0AAU2VVY3-F1
#
_cell.length_a   1.000
_cell.length_b   1.000
_cell.length_c   1.000
_cell.angle_alpha   90.00
_cell.angle_beta   90.00
_cell.angle_gamma   90.00
#
_symmetry.space_group_name_H-M   'P 1'
#
loop_
_entity.id
_entity.type
_entity.pdbx_description
1 polymer ?
#
loop_
_entity_poly.entity_id
_entity_poly.type
_entity_poly.pdbx_seq_one_letter_code
_entity_poly.pdbx_strand_id
1 'polypeptide(L)'
;MPPILSAERAERLMEALKRIGFQNGRSDDQVYPLSGRIDSLCGSVCTGAGRSREGTRSHRCKGMSKKGEPCGEPCFDAAEIEGAVWAELAGLTSDGTRLQAMADELVKSLPGDKEEYEKRVTDLAGRIAEHEDLIHRQIPAYMAAGINPLVLKAGVREMRRELDEYRKQKGSTGSGTGCRGLTCHSHGARSTPCGSVNSSGGSGAPGPR
;
A
#
# COMPACT_ATOMS: atom_id res chain seq x y z
N MET A 1 4.21 10.91 56.30
CA MET A 1 3.20 11.72 55.59
C MET A 1 2.16 10.77 55.01
N PRO A 2 0.86 10.97 55.28
CA PRO A 2 -0.17 10.11 54.71
C PRO A 2 -0.24 10.27 53.18
N PRO A 3 -0.60 9.22 52.43
CA PRO A 3 -0.68 9.27 50.98
C PRO A 3 -1.76 10.27 50.53
N ILE A 4 -1.40 11.15 49.59
CA ILE A 4 -2.26 12.23 49.08
C ILE A 4 -3.45 11.67 48.28
N LEU A 5 -3.31 10.47 47.73
CA LEU A 5 -4.35 9.76 46.99
C LEU A 5 -4.64 8.41 47.64
N SER A 6 -5.91 8.03 47.68
CA SER A 6 -6.29 6.66 47.98
C SER A 6 -5.79 5.70 46.89
N ALA A 7 -5.52 4.45 47.25
CA ALA A 7 -5.03 3.43 46.32
C ALA A 7 -5.92 3.31 45.07
N GLU A 8 -7.24 3.26 45.28
CA GLU A 8 -8.24 3.20 44.20
C GLU A 8 -8.20 4.43 43.26
N ARG A 9 -7.91 5.62 43.81
CA ARG A 9 -7.79 6.84 42.99
C ARG A 9 -6.47 6.89 42.23
N ALA A 10 -5.40 6.34 42.81
CA ALA A 10 -4.12 6.19 42.14
C ALA A 10 -4.21 5.17 40.98
N GLU A 11 -4.91 4.05 41.17
CA GLU A 11 -5.13 3.06 40.11
C GLU A 11 -5.97 3.62 38.96
N ARG A 12 -7.08 4.31 39.25
CA ARG A 12 -7.89 4.97 38.20
C ARG A 12 -7.10 6.03 37.44
N LEU A 13 -6.23 6.78 38.14
CA LEU A 13 -5.36 7.76 37.51
C LEU A 13 -4.32 7.07 36.61
N MET A 14 -3.69 5.99 37.08
CA MET A 14 -2.74 5.22 36.27
C MET A 14 -3.40 4.60 35.04
N GLU A 15 -4.63 4.10 35.17
CA GLU A 15 -5.39 3.54 34.05
C GLU A 15 -5.78 4.62 33.02
N ALA A 16 -6.22 5.79 33.49
CA ALA A 16 -6.48 6.94 32.64
C ALA A 16 -5.19 7.42 31.94
N LEU A 17 -4.06 7.49 32.64
CA LEU A 17 -2.76 7.86 32.08
C LEU A 17 -2.23 6.82 31.11
N LYS A 18 -2.48 5.52 31.28
CA LYS A 18 -2.16 4.50 30.28
C LYS A 18 -2.96 4.74 29.00
N ARG A 19 -4.27 4.98 29.13
CA ARG A 19 -5.15 5.26 27.99
C ARG A 19 -4.74 6.54 27.23
N ILE A 20 -4.35 7.59 27.94
CA ILE A 20 -3.94 8.88 27.37
C ILE A 20 -2.47 8.85 26.90
N GLY A 21 -1.60 8.10 27.56
CA GLY A 21 -0.16 8.04 27.28
C GLY A 21 0.17 7.46 25.91
N PHE A 22 -0.67 6.57 25.38
CA PHE A 22 -0.59 6.10 23.99
C PHE A 22 -1.27 7.04 22.99
N GLN A 23 -2.04 8.02 23.47
CA GLN A 23 -2.70 9.07 22.67
C GLN A 23 -1.91 10.38 22.66
N ASN A 24 -0.69 10.40 23.22
CA ASN A 24 0.24 11.52 23.02
C ASN A 24 0.51 11.65 21.51
N GLY A 25 -0.23 12.59 20.92
CA GLY A 25 -0.23 12.89 19.50
C GLY A 25 1.18 13.22 19.04
N ARG A 26 1.81 12.26 18.39
CA ARG A 26 2.37 12.61 17.08
C ARG A 26 1.14 13.01 16.28
N SER A 27 0.95 14.31 16.05
CA SER A 27 -0.02 14.78 15.08
C SER A 27 0.06 13.88 13.85
N ASP A 28 -1.08 13.42 13.32
CA ASP A 28 -1.11 12.57 12.13
C ASP A 28 -0.29 13.14 10.94
N ASP A 29 0.05 14.44 11.00
CA ASP A 29 0.95 15.17 10.09
C ASP A 29 2.46 14.89 10.22
N GLN A 30 2.95 14.16 11.23
CA GLN A 30 4.39 13.92 11.42
C GLN A 30 4.77 12.47 11.17
N VAL A 31 4.38 11.96 10.01
CA VAL A 31 4.88 10.69 9.47
C VAL A 31 6.30 10.89 8.96
N TYR A 32 7.23 10.09 9.47
CA TYR A 32 8.62 10.02 9.02
C TYR A 32 8.79 8.72 8.22
N PRO A 33 8.51 8.70 6.91
CA PRO A 33 8.48 7.49 6.09
C PRO A 33 9.80 6.71 6.09
N LEU A 34 10.93 7.38 6.33
CA LEU A 34 12.24 6.73 6.37
C LEU A 34 12.69 6.28 7.78
N SER A 35 11.85 6.46 8.80
CA SER A 35 12.19 5.98 10.16
C SER A 35 12.43 4.47 10.16
N GLY A 36 13.60 4.06 10.66
CA GLY A 36 14.01 2.66 10.74
C GLY A 36 14.49 2.05 9.41
N ARG A 37 14.56 2.84 8.33
CA ARG A 37 15.00 2.40 6.99
C ARG A 37 16.39 2.90 6.60
N ILE A 38 16.94 3.83 7.37
CA ILE A 38 18.27 4.39 7.15
C ILE A 38 19.21 3.78 8.19
N ASP A 39 20.19 3.03 7.71
CA ASP A 39 21.25 2.49 8.55
C ASP A 39 22.33 3.54 8.79
N SER A 40 22.72 3.64 10.06
CA SER A 40 23.78 4.51 10.53
C SER A 40 25.13 3.79 10.54
N LEU A 41 26.22 4.56 10.48
CA LEU A 41 27.58 4.02 10.52
C LEU A 41 27.90 3.30 11.85
N CYS A 42 27.27 3.71 12.95
CA CYS A 42 27.36 3.03 14.25
C CYS A 42 26.53 1.73 14.35
N GLY A 43 25.96 1.25 13.23
CA GLY A 43 25.13 0.04 13.18
C GLY A 43 23.77 0.17 13.86
N SER A 44 23.36 1.39 14.22
CA SER A 44 21.98 1.67 14.66
C SER A 44 21.14 2.15 13.49
N VAL A 45 19.84 2.36 13.70
CA VAL A 45 18.96 2.94 12.66
C VAL A 45 18.63 4.39 12.98
N CYS A 46 18.41 5.20 11.95
CA CYS A 46 17.87 6.54 12.11
C CYS A 46 16.36 6.51 12.35
N THR A 47 15.90 7.44 13.17
CA THR A 47 14.49 7.64 13.49
C THR A 47 14.13 9.11 13.39
N GLY A 48 12.89 9.41 13.03
CA GLY A 48 12.37 10.77 13.04
C GLY A 48 12.55 11.43 14.41
N ALA A 49 13.19 12.59 14.42
CA ALA A 49 13.38 13.43 15.57
C ALA A 49 12.64 14.76 15.34
N GLY A 50 11.79 15.10 16.32
CA GLY A 50 11.01 16.34 16.31
C GLY A 50 11.90 17.59 16.30
N ARG A 51 11.22 18.71 16.04
CA ARG A 51 11.78 20.04 15.73
C ARG A 51 13.11 20.38 16.43
N SER A 52 14.11 20.74 15.63
CA SER A 52 15.21 21.60 16.10
C SER A 52 14.64 22.95 16.58
N ARG A 53 15.46 23.81 17.19
CA ARG A 53 15.04 25.14 17.68
C ARG A 53 14.40 26.03 16.59
N GLU A 54 14.63 25.70 15.32
CA GLU A 54 14.15 26.38 14.11
C GLU A 54 12.86 25.78 13.53
N GLY A 55 12.34 24.70 14.12
CA GLY A 55 11.07 24.11 13.70
C GLY A 55 11.17 23.04 12.61
N THR A 56 12.38 22.67 12.20
CA THR A 56 12.61 21.73 11.09
C THR A 56 12.58 20.28 11.54
N ARG A 57 11.97 19.40 10.72
CA ARG A 57 11.93 17.95 10.95
C ARG A 57 13.29 17.34 10.61
N SER A 58 13.73 16.35 11.40
CA SER A 58 15.02 15.70 11.14
C SER A 58 14.96 14.18 11.32
N HIS A 59 15.89 13.46 10.69
CA HIS A 59 16.20 12.08 11.03
C HIS A 59 17.47 12.05 11.87
N ARG A 60 17.41 11.37 13.02
CA ARG A 60 18.53 11.25 13.95
C ARG A 60 18.85 9.78 14.19
N CYS A 61 20.14 9.46 14.24
CA CYS A 61 20.60 8.14 14.63
C CYS A 61 20.13 7.78 16.06
N LYS A 62 19.52 6.61 16.22
CA LYS A 62 19.12 6.09 17.54
C LYS A 62 20.32 5.87 18.47
N GLY A 63 21.50 5.64 17.91
CA GLY A 63 22.76 5.54 18.64
C GLY A 63 23.09 6.79 19.46
N MET A 64 22.66 7.98 19.01
CA MET A 64 22.86 9.21 19.77
C MET A 64 21.99 9.33 21.03
N SER A 65 20.95 8.50 21.16
CA SER A 65 20.04 8.51 22.31
C SER A 65 20.32 7.36 23.30
N LYS A 66 21.35 6.55 23.05
CA LYS A 66 21.74 5.47 23.96
C LYS A 66 22.37 6.08 25.24
N LYS A 67 22.08 5.46 26.40
CA LYS A 67 22.75 5.80 27.66
C LYS A 67 24.22 5.36 27.55
N GLY A 68 25.12 6.31 27.29
CA GLY A 68 26.53 6.06 27.03
C GLY A 68 27.13 7.16 26.14
N GLU A 69 28.25 6.87 25.49
CA GLU A 69 28.85 7.78 24.52
C GLU A 69 27.98 7.85 23.25
N PRO A 70 27.48 9.03 22.87
CA PRO A 70 26.64 9.18 21.68
C PRO A 70 27.50 8.94 20.42
N CYS A 71 26.94 8.29 19.41
CA CYS A 71 27.66 7.93 18.18
C CYS A 71 28.18 9.11 17.33
N GLY A 72 27.97 10.36 17.74
CA GLY A 72 28.48 11.55 17.06
C GLY A 72 27.93 11.83 15.66
N GLU A 73 27.02 10.99 15.16
CA GLU A 73 26.50 11.10 13.79
C GLU A 73 25.64 12.36 13.59
N PRO A 74 25.68 12.96 12.38
CA PRO A 74 24.87 14.13 12.08
C PRO A 74 23.38 13.78 12.06
N CYS A 75 22.55 14.78 12.38
CA CYS A 75 21.11 14.73 12.08
C CYS A 75 20.90 15.15 10.62
N PHE A 76 20.04 14.44 9.90
CA PHE A 76 19.67 14.77 8.52
C PHE A 76 18.40 15.60 8.50
N ASP A 77 18.34 16.60 7.63
CA ASP A 77 17.09 17.28 7.32
C ASP A 77 16.09 16.29 6.71
N ALA A 78 14.88 16.22 7.26
CA ALA A 78 13.92 15.22 6.82
C ALA A 78 13.36 15.53 5.42
N ALA A 79 13.21 16.81 5.05
CA ALA A 79 12.69 17.15 3.72
C ALA A 79 13.73 16.86 2.63
N GLU A 80 15.00 17.15 2.92
CA GLU A 80 16.11 16.89 2.00
C GLU A 80 16.28 15.39 1.74
N ILE A 81 16.45 14.59 2.79
CA ILE A 81 16.71 13.15 2.62
C ILE A 81 15.50 12.39 2.07
N GLU A 82 14.28 12.75 2.50
CA GLU A 82 13.06 12.14 1.95
C GLU A 82 12.88 12.55 0.49
N GLY A 83 13.10 13.83 0.15
CA GLY A 83 13.03 14.32 -1.23
C GLY A 83 14.00 13.58 -2.15
N ALA A 84 15.25 13.38 -1.73
CA ALA A 84 16.24 12.62 -2.49
C ALA A 84 15.80 11.16 -2.71
N VAL A 85 15.32 10.48 -1.67
CA VAL A 85 14.84 9.09 -1.79
C VAL A 85 13.61 9.00 -2.70
N TRP A 86 12.67 9.93 -2.61
CA TRP A 86 11.49 9.93 -3.48
C TRP A 86 11.83 10.26 -4.93
N ALA A 87 12.82 11.11 -5.18
CA ALA A 87 13.30 11.40 -6.53
C ALA A 87 13.93 10.15 -7.17
N GLU A 88 14.78 9.43 -6.44
CA GLU A 88 15.36 8.16 -6.91
C GLU A 88 14.28 7.09 -7.14
N LEU A 89 13.32 6.96 -6.21
CA LEU A 89 12.22 6.03 -6.38
C LEU A 89 11.36 6.37 -7.60
N ALA A 90 11.06 7.66 -7.80
CA ALA A 90 10.34 8.12 -8.99
C ALA A 90 11.11 7.79 -10.26
N GLY A 91 12.43 8.00 -10.28
CA GLY A 91 13.30 7.62 -11.38
C GLY A 91 13.25 6.12 -11.68
N LEU A 92 13.33 5.29 -10.64
CA LEU A 92 13.22 3.83 -10.76
C LEU A 92 11.88 3.39 -11.33
N THR A 93 10.78 3.98 -10.86
CA THR A 93 9.43 3.61 -11.32
C THR A 93 9.09 4.16 -12.70
N SER A 94 9.76 5.22 -13.15
CA SER A 94 9.54 5.81 -14.48
C SER A 94 10.24 5.02 -15.60
N ASP A 95 11.29 4.26 -15.26
CA ASP A 95 11.94 3.33 -16.19
C ASP A 95 11.28 1.95 -16.14
N GLY A 96 10.26 1.76 -16.99
CA GLY A 96 9.52 0.51 -17.06
C GLY A 96 10.40 -0.71 -17.40
N THR A 97 11.49 -0.52 -18.14
CA THR A 97 12.39 -1.63 -18.50
C THR A 97 13.23 -2.08 -17.31
N ARG A 98 13.77 -1.12 -16.54
CA ARG A 98 14.51 -1.41 -15.32
C ARG A 98 13.61 -2.01 -14.24
N LEU A 99 12.38 -1.50 -14.11
CA LEU A 99 11.41 -2.04 -13.18
C LEU A 99 11.03 -3.49 -13.51
N GLN A 100 10.86 -3.81 -14.80
CA GLN A 100 10.58 -5.17 -15.25
C GLN A 100 11.77 -6.11 -14.99
N ALA A 101 13.01 -5.67 -15.24
CA ALA A 101 14.20 -6.46 -14.94
C ALA A 101 14.33 -6.77 -13.43
N MET A 102 14.05 -5.81 -12.55
CA MET A 102 14.02 -6.01 -11.10
C MET A 102 12.90 -6.97 -10.67
N ALA A 103 11.72 -6.86 -11.29
CA ALA A 103 10.62 -7.79 -11.03
C ALA A 103 10.98 -9.22 -11.44
N ASP A 104 11.62 -9.40 -12.59
CA ASP A 104 12.09 -10.71 -13.07
C ASP A 104 13.16 -11.32 -12.16
N GLU A 105 14.09 -10.50 -11.66
CA GLU A 105 15.08 -10.93 -10.68
C GLU A 105 14.43 -11.35 -9.36
N LEU A 106 13.48 -10.55 -8.87
CA LEU A 106 12.71 -10.88 -7.66
C LEU A 106 11.95 -12.19 -7.83
N VAL A 107 11.24 -12.39 -8.94
CA VAL A 107 10.51 -13.63 -9.24
C VAL A 107 11.44 -14.85 -9.26
N LYS A 108 12.67 -14.70 -9.77
CA LYS A 108 13.68 -15.77 -9.76
C LYS A 108 14.26 -16.04 -8.37
N SER A 109 14.30 -15.02 -7.50
CA SER A 109 14.87 -15.10 -6.15
C SER A 109 13.86 -15.55 -5.07
N LEU A 110 12.56 -15.48 -5.35
CA LEU A 110 11.52 -15.87 -4.41
C LEU A 110 11.59 -17.38 -4.15
N PRO A 111 11.66 -17.83 -2.89
CA PRO A 111 11.51 -19.24 -2.56
C PRO A 111 10.06 -19.65 -2.79
N GLY A 112 9.80 -20.22 -3.96
CA GLY A 112 8.53 -20.76 -4.38
C GLY A 112 8.75 -21.64 -5.60
N ASP A 113 8.17 -22.84 -5.59
CA ASP A 113 8.39 -23.80 -6.67
C ASP A 113 7.73 -23.25 -7.94
N LYS A 114 8.54 -22.72 -8.86
CA LYS A 114 8.09 -22.28 -10.19
C LYS A 114 7.25 -23.39 -10.84
N GLU A 115 7.64 -24.64 -10.61
CA GLU A 115 6.90 -25.83 -11.03
C GLU A 115 5.51 -25.94 -10.41
N GLU A 116 5.34 -25.65 -9.11
CA GLU A 116 4.02 -25.62 -8.45
C GLU A 116 3.13 -24.50 -9.01
N TYR A 117 3.72 -23.34 -9.29
CA TYR A 117 3.02 -22.23 -9.92
C TYR A 117 2.57 -22.59 -11.35
N GLU A 118 3.45 -23.13 -12.17
CA GLU A 118 3.15 -23.57 -13.54
C GLU A 118 2.11 -24.71 -13.55
N LYS A 119 2.21 -25.64 -12.61
CA LYS A 119 1.23 -26.71 -12.39
C LYS A 119 -0.14 -26.14 -12.04
N ARG A 120 -0.22 -25.14 -11.17
CA ARG A 120 -1.48 -24.47 -10.82
C ARG A 120 -2.09 -23.73 -12.00
N VAL A 121 -1.28 -23.05 -12.82
CA VAL A 121 -1.77 -22.39 -14.05
C VAL A 121 -2.30 -23.42 -15.05
N THR A 122 -1.63 -24.55 -15.19
CA THR A 122 -2.02 -25.64 -16.10
C THR A 122 -3.30 -26.33 -15.65
N ASP A 123 -3.44 -26.61 -14.35
CA ASP A 123 -4.65 -27.16 -13.75
C ASP A 123 -5.87 -26.25 -13.97
N LEU A 124 -5.73 -24.95 -13.68
CA LEU A 124 -6.78 -23.98 -13.93
C LEU A 124 -7.15 -23.88 -15.41
N ALA A 125 -6.18 -23.99 -16.33
CA ALA A 125 -6.46 -24.01 -17.75
C ALA A 125 -7.24 -25.27 -18.18
N GLY A 126 -6.89 -26.44 -17.63
CA GLY A 126 -7.62 -27.69 -17.86
C GLY A 126 -9.07 -27.62 -17.40
N ARG A 127 -9.32 -27.10 -16.18
CA ARG A 127 -10.68 -26.96 -15.63
C ARG A 127 -11.56 -26.01 -16.44
N ILE A 128 -10.99 -24.92 -16.96
CA ILE A 128 -11.70 -24.00 -17.87
C ILE A 128 -12.11 -24.74 -19.15
N ALA A 129 -11.18 -25.47 -19.78
CA ALA A 129 -11.47 -26.20 -21.00
C ALA A 129 -12.53 -27.30 -20.80
N GLU A 130 -12.48 -28.01 -19.68
CA GLU A 130 -13.48 -29.04 -19.33
C GLU A 130 -14.88 -28.43 -19.15
N HIS A 131 -14.99 -27.32 -18.42
CA HIS A 131 -16.28 -26.66 -18.20
C HIS A 131 -16.84 -26.02 -19.47
N GLU A 132 -15.99 -25.44 -20.31
CA GLU A 132 -16.39 -24.94 -21.64
C GLU A 132 -16.91 -26.08 -22.51
N ASP A 133 -16.21 -27.22 -22.56
CA ASP A 133 -16.63 -28.39 -23.33
C ASP A 133 -17.94 -28.98 -22.81
N LEU A 134 -18.11 -29.06 -21.48
CA LEU A 134 -19.33 -29.55 -20.85
C LEU A 134 -20.54 -28.66 -21.18
N ILE A 135 -20.37 -27.34 -21.11
CA ILE A 135 -21.37 -26.36 -21.57
C ILE A 135 -21.70 -26.60 -23.04
N HIS A 136 -20.70 -26.73 -23.91
CA HIS A 136 -20.92 -26.83 -25.35
C HIS A 136 -21.56 -28.16 -25.78
N ARG A 137 -21.22 -29.29 -25.13
CA ARG A 137 -21.72 -30.62 -25.50
C ARG A 137 -23.00 -31.00 -24.78
N GLN A 138 -23.13 -30.71 -23.49
CA GLN A 138 -24.26 -31.21 -22.71
C GLN A 138 -25.51 -30.34 -22.85
N ILE A 139 -25.38 -29.02 -23.08
CA ILE A 139 -26.56 -28.15 -23.25
C ILE A 139 -27.42 -28.60 -24.44
N PRO A 140 -26.87 -28.85 -25.66
CA PRO A 140 -27.66 -29.36 -26.77
C PRO A 140 -28.31 -30.72 -26.47
N ALA A 141 -27.58 -31.63 -25.81
CA ALA A 141 -28.08 -32.96 -25.44
C ALA A 141 -29.23 -32.88 -24.43
N TYR A 142 -29.14 -32.02 -23.42
CA TYR A 142 -30.21 -31.81 -22.44
C TYR A 142 -31.44 -31.13 -23.02
N MET A 143 -31.27 -30.24 -24.01
CA MET A 143 -32.41 -29.71 -24.76
C MET A 143 -33.10 -30.80 -25.61
N ALA A 144 -32.32 -31.65 -26.27
CA ALA A 144 -32.86 -32.78 -27.05
C ALA A 144 -33.59 -33.81 -26.16
N ALA A 145 -33.17 -33.96 -24.91
CA ALA A 145 -33.80 -34.82 -23.91
C ALA A 145 -35.05 -34.21 -23.24
N GLY A 146 -35.46 -33.00 -23.63
CA GLY A 146 -36.69 -32.37 -23.13
C GLY A 146 -36.61 -31.84 -21.70
N ILE A 147 -35.40 -31.60 -21.17
CA ILE A 147 -35.23 -31.00 -19.84
C ILE A 147 -35.79 -29.58 -19.84
N ASN A 148 -36.45 -29.21 -18.73
CA ASN A 148 -37.05 -27.89 -18.57
C ASN A 148 -36.00 -26.78 -18.81
N PRO A 149 -36.23 -25.88 -19.80
CA PRO A 149 -35.28 -24.82 -20.15
C PRO A 149 -34.91 -23.88 -19.00
N LEU A 150 -35.79 -23.70 -18.01
CA LEU A 150 -35.53 -22.86 -16.84
C LEU A 150 -34.51 -23.48 -15.89
N VAL A 151 -34.58 -24.82 -15.71
CA VAL A 151 -33.62 -25.57 -14.90
C VAL A 151 -32.26 -25.59 -15.58
N LEU A 152 -32.23 -25.82 -16.90
CA LEU A 152 -31.01 -25.75 -17.70
C LEU A 152 -30.38 -24.35 -17.66
N LYS A 153 -31.17 -23.28 -17.79
CA LYS A 153 -30.70 -21.89 -17.71
C LYS A 153 -30.12 -21.55 -16.32
N ALA A 154 -30.64 -22.14 -15.24
CA ALA A 154 -30.08 -21.96 -13.91
C ALA A 154 -28.72 -22.67 -13.78
N GLY A 155 -28.62 -23.93 -14.21
CA GLY A 155 -27.35 -24.69 -14.18
C GLY A 155 -26.25 -24.06 -15.04
N VAL A 156 -26.58 -23.61 -16.26
CA VAL A 156 -25.63 -22.92 -17.15
C VAL A 156 -25.15 -21.60 -16.57
N ARG A 157 -25.99 -20.91 -15.80
CA ARG A 157 -25.59 -19.67 -15.13
C ARG A 157 -24.55 -19.93 -14.04
N GLU A 158 -24.72 -21.02 -13.26
CA GLU A 158 -23.76 -21.38 -12.22
C GLU A 158 -22.43 -21.84 -12.84
N MET A 159 -22.46 -22.68 -13.88
CA MET A 159 -21.23 -23.07 -14.58
C MET A 159 -20.48 -21.88 -15.19
N ARG A 160 -21.21 -20.87 -15.72
CA ARG A 160 -20.59 -19.63 -16.21
C ARG A 160 -19.97 -18.79 -15.07
N ARG A 161 -20.59 -18.79 -13.90
CA ARG A 161 -20.05 -18.09 -12.71
C ARG A 161 -18.75 -18.74 -12.25
N GLU A 162 -18.68 -20.06 -12.21
CA GLU A 162 -17.47 -20.81 -11.89
C GLU A 162 -16.35 -20.55 -12.93
N LEU A 163 -16.69 -20.51 -14.22
CA LEU A 163 -15.74 -20.14 -15.27
C LEU A 163 -15.19 -18.72 -15.09
N ASP A 164 -16.03 -17.75 -14.78
CA ASP A 164 -15.60 -16.39 -14.52
C ASP A 164 -14.71 -16.30 -13.27
N GLU A 165 -14.96 -17.13 -12.27
CA GLU A 165 -14.10 -17.25 -11.09
C GLU A 165 -12.73 -17.85 -11.43
N TYR A 166 -12.68 -18.95 -12.17
CA TYR A 166 -11.41 -19.54 -12.62
C TYR A 166 -10.62 -18.60 -13.53
N ARG A 167 -11.29 -17.86 -14.41
CA ARG A 167 -10.66 -16.84 -15.25
C ARG A 167 -10.10 -15.68 -14.42
N LYS A 168 -10.82 -15.22 -13.40
CA LYS A 168 -10.30 -14.22 -12.45
C LYS A 168 -9.09 -14.73 -11.69
N GLN A 169 -9.12 -15.97 -11.21
CA GLN A 169 -7.99 -16.58 -10.51
C GLN A 169 -6.77 -16.73 -11.43
N LYS A 170 -6.97 -17.20 -12.67
CA LYS A 170 -5.90 -17.29 -13.69
C LYS A 170 -5.33 -15.90 -14.04
N GLY A 171 -6.20 -14.90 -14.20
CA GLY A 171 -5.81 -13.51 -14.48
C GLY A 171 -5.10 -12.82 -13.31
N SER A 172 -5.48 -13.09 -12.06
CA SER A 172 -4.78 -12.60 -10.88
C SER A 172 -3.46 -13.32 -10.63
N THR A 173 -3.32 -14.54 -11.17
CA THR A 173 -2.08 -15.31 -11.12
C THR A 173 -1.09 -14.74 -12.15
N GLY A 174 -1.52 -14.43 -13.38
CA GLY A 174 -0.70 -13.79 -14.41
C GLY A 174 -0.44 -12.28 -14.25
N SER A 175 -1.17 -11.60 -13.36
CA SER A 175 -0.95 -10.19 -13.02
C SER A 175 -0.18 -10.11 -11.72
N GLY A 176 1.16 -10.14 -11.79
CA GLY A 176 2.07 -9.68 -10.73
C GLY A 176 1.95 -8.17 -10.45
N THR A 177 0.75 -7.61 -10.54
CA THR A 177 0.43 -6.22 -10.30
C THR A 177 -0.93 -6.19 -9.63
N GLY A 178 -0.95 -5.80 -8.36
CA GLY A 178 -2.19 -5.54 -7.64
C GLY A 178 -2.11 -5.93 -6.18
N CYS A 179 -1.45 -5.08 -5.40
CA CYS A 179 -1.69 -4.93 -3.97
C CYS A 179 -3.17 -5.12 -3.65
N ARG A 180 -3.52 -6.21 -2.96
CA ARG A 180 -4.79 -6.32 -2.24
C ARG A 180 -4.46 -6.37 -0.77
N GLY A 181 -4.81 -5.31 -0.06
CA GLY A 181 -4.67 -5.31 1.39
C GLY A 181 -4.66 -3.96 2.08
N LEU A 182 -5.17 -2.87 1.49
CA LEU A 182 -5.47 -1.66 2.25
C LEU A 182 -6.84 -1.12 1.82
N THR A 183 -7.84 -1.42 2.65
CA THR A 183 -9.15 -0.78 2.61
C THR A 183 -9.00 0.69 3.00
N CYS A 184 -8.93 1.58 2.01
CA CYS A 184 -9.10 3.01 2.23
C CYS A 184 -10.57 3.26 2.59
N HIS A 185 -10.84 3.49 3.88
CA HIS A 185 -12.13 4.01 4.34
C HIS A 185 -12.24 5.46 3.86
N SER A 186 -12.97 5.67 2.76
CA SER A 186 -13.40 6.99 2.32
C SER A 186 -14.49 7.51 3.28
N HIS A 187 -14.08 8.30 4.27
CA HIS A 187 -15.01 9.16 5.01
C HIS A 187 -15.10 10.53 4.33
N GLY A 188 -16.34 10.99 4.18
CA GLY A 188 -16.74 12.04 3.26
C GLY A 188 -16.12 13.41 3.49
N ALA A 189 -15.87 14.09 2.37
CA ALA A 189 -15.80 15.54 2.31
C ALA A 189 -16.67 16.01 1.14
N ARG A 190 -17.51 16.99 1.45
CA ARG A 190 -18.53 17.57 0.58
C ARG A 190 -17.90 18.24 -0.64
N SER A 191 -18.52 18.03 -1.79
CA SER A 191 -18.35 18.80 -3.00
C SER A 191 -18.89 20.22 -2.82
N THR A 192 -18.04 21.21 -3.06
CA THR A 192 -18.45 22.59 -3.34
C THR A 192 -17.72 23.06 -4.60
N PRO A 193 -18.41 23.69 -5.58
CA PRO A 193 -17.77 24.19 -6.79
C PRO A 193 -17.24 25.61 -6.57
N CYS A 194 -16.00 25.85 -6.96
CA CYS A 194 -15.39 27.17 -7.05
C CYS A 194 -14.51 27.12 -8.30
N GLY A 195 -14.59 27.96 -9.30
CA GLY A 195 -15.28 29.23 -9.49
C GLY A 195 -14.56 29.85 -10.68
N SER A 196 -15.30 30.22 -11.72
CA SER A 196 -14.79 30.81 -12.95
C SER A 196 -13.96 32.07 -12.65
N VAL A 197 -12.78 32.19 -13.26
CA VAL A 197 -12.03 33.46 -13.26
C VAL A 197 -11.80 33.87 -14.71
N ASN A 198 -12.53 34.93 -15.10
CA ASN A 198 -12.30 35.74 -16.28
C ASN A 198 -10.85 36.27 -16.29
N SER A 199 -10.19 36.24 -17.44
CA SER A 199 -8.98 37.03 -17.69
C SER A 199 -9.21 37.89 -18.93
N SER A 200 -9.46 39.17 -18.69
CA SER A 200 -9.51 40.25 -19.67
C SER A 200 -8.50 41.33 -19.27
N GLY A 201 -7.70 41.79 -20.25
CA GLY A 201 -6.78 42.94 -20.19
C GLY A 201 -5.39 42.60 -19.62
N GLY A 202 -4.26 42.92 -20.25
CA GLY A 202 -3.95 43.91 -21.28
C GLY A 202 -2.83 44.84 -20.78
N SER A 203 -1.89 45.20 -21.68
CA SER A 203 -0.70 46.07 -21.51
C SER A 203 0.60 45.32 -21.18
N GLY A 204 1.73 45.53 -21.85
CA GLY A 204 2.09 46.41 -22.95
C GLY A 204 3.57 46.14 -23.27
N ALA A 205 3.91 46.03 -24.55
CA ALA A 205 5.30 45.82 -25.01
C ALA A 205 5.93 47.17 -25.39
N PRO A 206 7.19 47.45 -24.99
CA PRO A 206 7.95 48.53 -25.58
C PRO A 206 8.68 48.04 -26.85
N GLY A 207 8.45 48.74 -27.96
CA GLY A 207 9.21 48.57 -29.20
C GLY A 207 10.58 49.26 -29.13
N PRO A 208 11.52 48.93 -30.04
CA PRO A 208 12.89 49.41 -29.98
C PRO A 208 13.14 50.66 -30.83
N ARG A 209 13.89 51.63 -30.27
CA ARG A 209 15.07 52.29 -30.86
C ARG A 209 15.56 53.40 -29.94
#